data_AF-A0A0P7WIA6-F1
#
_entry.id   AF-A0A0P7WIA6-F1
#
_cell.length_a   1.000
_cell.length_b   1.000
_cell.length_c   1.000
_cell.angle_alpha   90.00
_cell.angle_beta   90.00
_cell.angle_gamma   90.00
#
_symmetry.space_group_name_H-M   'P 1'
#
loop_
_entity.id
_entity.type
_entity.pdbx_description
1 polymer ?
#
loop_
_entity_poly.entity_id
_entity_poly.type
_entity_poly.pdbx_seq_one_letter_code
_entity_poly.pdbx_strand_id
1 'polypeptide(L)'
;MGFVGRDKVKGCISGIVSKRERLRELSYAGREVSTRENLEVEFSGLLREIDDLVGNLQSAMRQEDLDLRTWQKNFAIVYDDRWSLGAEEIRGPLIPFLRGNLEPILRVVVAPDLPENVVALFLTIPSLKELLKRENHGHWGYHYHYLDAHGRRSDTLLTFERQLKTLSDGKKVKVVTWERHSESSHFAARAASWGANKRESVYEACVGDSAKRNLNDFKKPTKDAQALWPV
;
A
#
# COMPACT_ATOMS: atom_id res chain seq x y z
N MET A 1 -16.12 9.06 -24.82
CA MET A 1 -14.95 8.29 -25.30
C MET A 1 -14.23 7.73 -24.08
N GLY A 2 -14.26 6.41 -23.88
CA GLY A 2 -13.43 5.75 -22.88
C GLY A 2 -11.98 5.84 -23.32
N PHE A 3 -11.12 6.42 -22.48
CA PHE A 3 -9.69 6.53 -22.76
C PHE A 3 -9.09 5.12 -22.61
N VAL A 4 -8.71 4.48 -23.72
CA VAL A 4 -8.25 3.10 -23.77
C VAL A 4 -7.06 2.84 -22.83
N GLY A 5 -6.17 3.82 -22.62
CA GLY A 5 -5.08 3.65 -21.66
C GLY A 5 -5.47 3.71 -20.20
N ARG A 6 -6.66 4.23 -19.83
CA ARG A 6 -7.08 4.17 -18.41
C ARG A 6 -7.34 2.74 -17.99
N ASP A 7 -8.01 1.99 -18.84
CA ASP A 7 -8.35 0.59 -18.55
C ASP A 7 -7.08 -0.28 -18.58
N LYS A 8 -6.13 0.05 -19.46
CA LYS A 8 -4.81 -0.58 -19.49
C LYS A 8 -3.99 -0.31 -18.22
N VAL A 9 -3.91 0.95 -17.77
CA VAL A 9 -3.24 1.33 -16.51
C VAL A 9 -3.88 0.65 -15.31
N LYS A 10 -5.22 0.68 -15.21
CA LYS A 10 -5.95 -0.01 -14.14
C LYS A 10 -5.74 -1.53 -14.17
N GLY A 11 -5.72 -2.13 -15.35
CA GLY A 11 -5.43 -3.56 -15.53
C GLY A 11 -4.05 -3.93 -15.01
N CYS A 12 -3.03 -3.13 -15.34
CA CYS A 12 -1.66 -3.36 -14.84
C CYS A 12 -1.59 -3.24 -13.32
N ILE A 13 -2.21 -2.22 -12.74
CA ILE A 13 -2.26 -2.00 -11.29
C ILE A 13 -2.92 -3.18 -10.56
N SER A 14 -4.12 -3.58 -11.02
CA SER A 14 -4.86 -4.71 -10.42
C SER A 14 -4.06 -6.01 -10.53
N GLY A 15 -3.37 -6.23 -11.66
CA GLY A 15 -2.47 -7.38 -11.83
C GLY A 15 -1.32 -7.38 -10.82
N ILE A 16 -0.65 -6.23 -10.63
CA ILE A 16 0.47 -6.11 -9.70
C ILE A 16 -0.01 -6.40 -8.26
N VAL A 17 -1.14 -5.82 -7.85
CA VAL A 17 -1.71 -6.04 -6.50
C VAL A 17 -2.06 -7.51 -6.29
N SER A 18 -2.77 -8.13 -7.23
CA SER A 18 -3.17 -9.54 -7.13
C SER A 18 -1.96 -10.48 -7.03
N LYS A 19 -0.91 -10.23 -7.82
CA LYS A 19 0.31 -11.05 -7.79
C LYS A 19 1.11 -10.86 -6.52
N ARG A 20 1.11 -9.65 -5.95
CA ARG A 20 1.68 -9.39 -4.63
C ARG A 20 0.93 -10.13 -3.51
N GLU A 21 -0.41 -10.13 -3.53
CA GLU A 21 -1.21 -10.90 -2.57
C GLU A 21 -0.85 -12.40 -2.66
N ARG A 22 -0.71 -12.92 -3.88
CA ARG A 22 -0.26 -14.30 -4.09
C ARG A 22 1.15 -14.57 -3.55
N LEU A 23 2.10 -13.64 -3.75
CA LEU A 23 3.45 -13.73 -3.17
C LEU A 23 3.41 -13.80 -1.64
N ARG A 24 2.52 -13.02 -1.00
CA ARG A 24 2.32 -13.05 0.45
C ARG A 24 1.76 -14.40 0.92
N GLU A 25 0.73 -14.91 0.25
CA GLU A 25 0.17 -16.23 0.55
C GLU A 25 1.24 -17.32 0.50
N LEU A 26 2.07 -17.34 -0.55
CA LEU A 26 3.15 -18.29 -0.69
C LEU A 26 4.24 -18.12 0.37
N SER A 27 4.52 -16.89 0.79
CA SER A 27 5.50 -16.62 1.86
C SER A 27 5.02 -17.18 3.21
N TYR A 28 3.71 -17.13 3.48
CA TYR A 28 3.13 -17.78 4.65
C TYR A 28 3.08 -19.30 4.53
N ALA A 29 2.68 -19.82 3.36
CA ALA A 29 2.54 -21.25 3.10
C ALA A 29 3.90 -21.99 3.08
N GLY A 30 4.98 -21.34 2.64
CA GLY A 30 6.33 -21.92 2.62
C GLY A 30 6.90 -22.33 3.98
N ARG A 31 6.21 -22.03 5.08
CA ARG A 31 6.51 -22.55 6.42
C ARG A 31 6.12 -24.03 6.60
N GLU A 32 5.19 -24.55 5.79
CA GLU A 32 4.75 -25.94 5.81
C GLU A 32 5.42 -26.69 4.63
N VAL A 33 6.43 -27.48 4.93
CA VAL A 33 7.37 -28.09 3.97
C VAL A 33 6.69 -29.13 3.05
N SER A 34 6.95 -29.07 1.72
CA SER A 34 7.22 -30.27 0.89
C SER A 34 7.67 -30.02 -0.56
N THR A 35 7.58 -28.81 -1.13
CA THR A 35 7.89 -28.59 -2.57
C THR A 35 8.69 -27.31 -2.83
N ARG A 36 9.93 -27.27 -2.31
CA ARG A 36 10.85 -26.13 -2.43
C ARG A 36 11.07 -25.67 -3.88
N GLU A 37 11.30 -26.60 -4.80
CA GLU A 37 11.53 -26.26 -6.22
C GLU A 37 10.28 -25.64 -6.87
N ASN A 38 9.09 -26.18 -6.58
CA ASN A 38 7.85 -25.63 -7.14
C ASN A 38 7.54 -24.24 -6.58
N LEU A 39 7.82 -24.01 -5.29
CA LEU A 39 7.66 -22.69 -4.66
C LEU A 39 8.65 -21.68 -5.23
N GLU A 40 9.93 -22.03 -5.37
CA GLU A 40 10.94 -21.13 -5.95
C GLU A 40 10.61 -20.76 -7.41
N VAL A 41 10.08 -21.72 -8.19
CA VAL A 41 9.60 -21.50 -9.56
C VAL A 41 8.36 -20.59 -9.58
N GLU A 42 7.36 -20.84 -8.71
CA GLU A 42 6.15 -20.01 -8.62
C GLU A 42 6.50 -18.58 -8.17
N PHE A 43 7.37 -18.42 -7.16
CA PHE A 43 7.88 -17.13 -6.71
C PHE A 43 8.57 -16.35 -7.82
N SER A 44 9.51 -16.99 -8.52
CA SER A 44 10.26 -16.35 -9.61
C SER A 44 9.32 -15.97 -10.77
N GLY A 45 8.34 -16.83 -11.07
CA GLY A 45 7.30 -16.55 -12.05
C GLY A 45 6.47 -15.32 -11.70
N LEU A 46 5.99 -15.23 -10.46
CA LEU A 46 5.20 -14.09 -9.97
C LEU A 46 5.99 -12.78 -10.00
N LEU A 47 7.26 -12.80 -9.60
CA LEU A 47 8.12 -11.61 -9.65
C LEU A 47 8.33 -11.13 -11.09
N ARG A 48 8.61 -12.04 -12.02
CA ARG A 48 8.75 -11.71 -13.44
C ARG A 48 7.46 -11.10 -14.01
N GLU A 49 6.31 -11.69 -13.67
CA GLU A 49 5.02 -11.14 -14.11
C GLU A 49 4.75 -9.74 -13.53
N ILE A 50 5.15 -9.48 -12.29
CA ILE A 50 5.08 -8.14 -11.69
C ILE A 50 5.97 -7.17 -12.47
N ASP A 51 7.21 -7.55 -12.78
CA ASP A 51 8.13 -6.72 -13.55
C ASP A 51 7.59 -6.43 -14.96
N ASP A 52 7.02 -7.42 -15.64
CA ASP A 52 6.36 -7.24 -16.94
C ASP A 52 5.19 -6.26 -16.85
N LEU A 53 4.36 -6.36 -15.80
CA LEU A 53 3.25 -5.43 -15.57
C LEU A 53 3.73 -4.01 -15.26
N VAL A 54 4.84 -3.86 -14.53
CA VAL A 54 5.48 -2.55 -14.30
C VAL A 54 5.99 -1.96 -15.62
N GLY A 55 6.66 -2.76 -16.45
CA GLY A 55 7.12 -2.33 -17.78
C GLY A 55 5.97 -1.91 -18.69
N ASN A 56 4.87 -2.67 -18.68
CA ASN A 56 3.65 -2.37 -19.43
C ASN A 56 2.97 -1.08 -18.95
N LEU A 57 2.89 -0.89 -17.63
CA LEU A 57 2.36 0.31 -17.00
C LEU A 57 3.17 1.55 -17.40
N GLN A 58 4.49 1.52 -17.22
CA GLN A 58 5.37 2.62 -17.59
C GLN A 58 5.29 2.94 -19.09
N SER A 59 5.17 1.91 -19.93
CA SER A 59 5.01 2.07 -21.38
C SER A 59 3.66 2.70 -21.75
N ALA A 60 2.57 2.27 -21.11
CA ALA A 60 1.24 2.87 -21.31
C ALA A 60 1.20 4.34 -20.89
N MET A 61 1.86 4.68 -19.77
CA MET A 61 1.97 6.06 -19.31
C MET A 61 2.75 6.95 -20.30
N ARG A 62 3.84 6.43 -20.88
CA ARG A 62 4.65 7.15 -21.88
C ARG A 62 3.93 7.32 -23.22
N GLN A 63 3.24 6.29 -23.71
CA GLN A 63 2.62 6.28 -25.05
C GLN A 63 1.43 7.20 -25.18
N GLU A 64 0.62 7.34 -24.12
CA GLU A 64 -0.62 8.11 -24.18
C GLU A 64 -0.51 9.52 -23.61
N ASP A 65 0.72 9.98 -23.29
CA ASP A 65 0.98 11.21 -22.54
C ASP A 65 0.00 11.35 -21.36
N LEU A 66 -0.22 10.22 -20.68
CA LEU A 66 -1.21 10.10 -19.63
C LEU A 66 -0.68 10.83 -18.41
N ASP A 67 -0.93 12.13 -18.37
CA ASP A 67 -0.70 12.89 -17.18
C ASP A 67 -1.79 12.58 -16.15
N LEU A 68 -1.57 11.51 -15.38
CA LEU A 68 -2.42 11.15 -14.25
C LEU A 68 -2.55 12.30 -13.23
N ARG A 69 -1.65 13.30 -13.25
CA ARG A 69 -1.77 14.54 -12.46
C ARG A 69 -2.98 15.38 -12.88
N THR A 70 -3.37 15.37 -14.16
CA THR A 70 -4.58 16.09 -14.64
C THR A 70 -5.87 15.49 -14.10
N TRP A 71 -5.89 14.20 -13.79
CA TRP A 71 -7.05 13.53 -13.16
C TRP A 71 -7.13 13.79 -11.66
N GLN A 72 -6.10 14.44 -11.12
CA GLN A 72 -5.92 14.71 -9.71
C GLN A 72 -5.43 16.15 -9.56
N LYS A 73 -6.24 17.11 -10.01
CA LYS A 73 -5.97 18.58 -10.06
C LYS A 73 -5.34 19.23 -8.81
N ASN A 74 -5.24 18.52 -7.69
CA ASN A 74 -4.80 19.03 -6.40
C ASN A 74 -3.58 18.30 -5.78
N PHE A 75 -2.88 17.43 -6.52
CA PHE A 75 -1.62 16.89 -6.02
C PHE A 75 -0.50 17.88 -6.34
N ALA A 76 0.03 18.54 -5.31
CA ALA A 76 1.23 19.38 -5.45
C ALA A 76 2.35 18.61 -6.15
N ILE A 77 3.16 19.32 -6.94
CA ILE A 77 4.28 18.81 -7.75
C ILE A 77 5.05 17.77 -6.94
N VAL A 78 4.85 16.50 -7.27
CA VAL A 78 5.61 15.42 -6.66
C VAL A 78 6.85 15.20 -7.51
N TYR A 79 8.01 15.40 -6.91
CA TYR A 79 9.30 15.21 -7.56
C TYR A 79 9.48 13.72 -7.95
N ASP A 80 10.28 13.51 -8.99
CA ASP A 80 10.55 12.24 -9.69
C ASP A 80 11.35 11.25 -8.82
N ASP A 81 10.78 10.85 -7.69
CA ASP A 81 11.32 9.78 -6.87
C ASP A 81 10.70 8.45 -7.30
N ARG A 82 11.56 7.50 -7.67
CA ARG A 82 11.16 6.15 -8.07
C ARG A 82 10.52 5.42 -6.89
N TRP A 83 9.30 4.90 -6.99
CA TRP A 83 8.56 4.21 -5.91
C TRP A 83 8.63 2.68 -5.96
N SER A 84 8.29 2.01 -4.86
CA SER A 84 7.98 0.58 -4.86
C SER A 84 6.76 0.27 -3.97
N LEU A 85 6.12 -0.89 -4.15
CA LEU A 85 5.00 -1.34 -3.31
C LEU A 85 5.45 -2.00 -1.99
N GLY A 86 6.59 -1.55 -1.47
CA GLY A 86 7.23 -2.12 -0.30
C GLY A 86 8.12 -3.31 -0.64
N ALA A 87 8.34 -4.17 0.35
CA ALA A 87 9.14 -5.37 0.22
C ALA A 87 8.43 -6.54 0.91
N GLU A 88 8.54 -7.71 0.30
CA GLU A 88 8.07 -8.97 0.88
C GLU A 88 9.28 -9.75 1.41
N GLU A 89 9.13 -10.31 2.60
CA GLU A 89 10.11 -11.22 3.19
C GLU A 89 9.72 -12.64 2.86
N ILE A 90 10.63 -13.39 2.26
CA ILE A 90 10.52 -14.82 2.01
C ILE A 90 11.43 -15.51 3.01
N ARG A 91 10.84 -16.32 3.87
CA ARG A 91 11.57 -17.07 4.89
C ARG A 91 11.81 -18.48 4.36
N GLY A 92 13.08 -18.88 4.32
CA GLY A 92 13.45 -20.24 3.99
C GLY A 92 13.35 -21.18 5.19
N PRO A 93 13.66 -22.47 4.99
CA PRO A 93 13.51 -23.47 6.04
C PRO A 93 14.44 -23.18 7.23
N LEU A 94 14.00 -23.58 8.42
CA LEU A 94 14.85 -23.58 9.61
C LEU A 94 15.97 -24.62 9.43
N ILE A 95 17.20 -24.15 9.34
CA ILE A 95 18.39 -24.97 9.20
C ILE A 95 18.97 -25.18 10.61
N PRO A 96 19.05 -26.41 11.13
CA PRO A 96 19.72 -26.67 12.40
C PRO A 96 21.16 -26.17 12.34
N PHE A 97 21.55 -25.36 13.32
CA PHE A 97 22.90 -24.85 13.46
C PHE A 97 23.35 -25.04 14.91
N LEU A 98 24.66 -25.13 15.16
CA LEU A 98 25.32 -25.56 16.41
C LEU A 98 24.60 -25.28 17.76
N ARG A 99 23.83 -24.17 17.89
CA ARG A 99 23.03 -23.83 19.08
C ARG A 99 21.64 -23.23 18.76
N GLY A 100 20.94 -23.75 17.75
CA GLY A 100 19.59 -23.29 17.42
C GLY A 100 19.22 -23.56 15.96
N ASN A 101 18.40 -22.69 15.38
CA ASN A 101 18.03 -22.76 13.97
C ASN A 101 18.41 -21.45 13.27
N LEU A 102 18.93 -21.57 12.06
CA LEU A 102 19.13 -20.46 11.14
C LEU A 102 17.94 -20.39 10.19
N GLU A 103 17.26 -19.24 10.15
CA GLU A 103 16.19 -18.95 9.20
C GLU A 103 16.73 -17.99 8.13
N PRO A 104 16.99 -18.44 6.90
CA PRO A 104 17.41 -17.54 5.83
C PRO A 104 16.23 -16.66 5.41
N ILE A 105 16.44 -15.35 5.35
CA ILE A 105 15.41 -14.38 4.96
C ILE A 105 15.85 -13.71 3.66
N LEU A 106 15.09 -13.91 2.59
CA LEU A 106 15.23 -13.16 1.35
C LEU A 106 14.24 -12.00 1.36
N ARG A 107 14.75 -10.77 1.18
CA ARG A 107 13.92 -9.57 1.04
C ARG A 107 13.82 -9.19 -0.43
N VAL A 108 12.60 -9.15 -0.96
CA VAL A 108 12.34 -8.77 -2.35
C VAL A 108 11.54 -7.48 -2.39
N VAL A 109 12.03 -6.49 -3.13
CA VAL A 109 11.30 -5.24 -3.38
C VAL A 109 10.26 -5.50 -4.46
N VAL A 110 8.99 -5.22 -4.17
CA VAL A 110 7.89 -5.46 -5.11
C VAL A 110 7.63 -4.23 -5.95
N ALA A 111 7.61 -4.43 -7.27
CA ALA A 111 7.39 -3.37 -8.27
C ALA A 111 8.32 -2.17 -8.06
N PRO A 112 9.66 -2.35 -8.15
CA PRO A 112 10.59 -1.23 -8.07
C PRO A 112 10.33 -0.23 -9.20
N ASP A 113 10.71 1.02 -8.96
CA ASP A 113 10.67 2.10 -9.96
C ASP A 113 9.27 2.43 -10.52
N LEU A 114 8.24 2.31 -9.70
CA LEU A 114 6.92 2.83 -10.02
C LEU A 114 6.94 4.37 -10.06
N PRO A 115 6.33 5.00 -11.08
CA PRO A 115 6.14 6.44 -11.07
C PRO A 115 5.18 6.85 -9.94
N GLU A 116 5.48 7.94 -9.23
CA GLU A 116 4.71 8.33 -8.04
C GLU A 116 3.24 8.66 -8.34
N ASN A 117 2.95 9.19 -9.53
CA ASN A 117 1.58 9.42 -9.98
C ASN A 117 0.77 8.12 -10.16
N VAL A 118 1.42 6.95 -10.23
CA VAL A 118 0.76 5.64 -10.15
C VAL A 118 0.50 5.22 -8.70
N VAL A 119 1.36 5.59 -7.75
CA VAL A 119 1.16 5.30 -6.31
C VAL A 119 -0.15 5.90 -5.80
N ALA A 120 -0.52 7.08 -6.30
CA ALA A 120 -1.81 7.69 -6.01
C ALA A 120 -3.01 6.85 -6.50
N LEU A 121 -2.81 5.90 -7.42
CA LEU A 121 -3.80 4.93 -7.89
C LEU A 121 -3.75 3.59 -7.13
N PHE A 122 -2.62 3.26 -6.49
CA PHE A 122 -2.41 2.04 -5.70
C PHE A 122 -3.03 2.08 -4.30
N LEU A 123 -3.60 3.21 -3.91
CA LEU A 123 -4.37 3.35 -2.69
C LEU A 123 -5.73 2.61 -2.75
N THR A 124 -5.87 1.58 -3.57
CA THR A 124 -6.92 0.58 -3.46
C THR A 124 -6.76 -0.20 -2.16
N ILE A 125 -7.81 -0.26 -1.35
CA ILE A 125 -7.78 -1.03 -0.11
C ILE A 125 -7.90 -2.52 -0.48
N PRO A 126 -6.97 -3.39 -0.06
CA PRO A 126 -7.01 -4.82 -0.36
C PRO A 126 -8.39 -5.43 -0.10
N SER A 127 -8.87 -6.22 -1.06
CA SER A 127 -10.20 -6.86 -1.05
C SER A 127 -11.43 -5.93 -1.09
N LEU A 128 -11.26 -4.63 -1.29
CA LEU A 128 -12.36 -3.65 -1.32
C LEU A 128 -12.32 -2.81 -2.60
N LYS A 129 -13.50 -2.47 -3.14
CA LYS A 129 -13.64 -1.51 -4.27
C LYS A 129 -13.35 -0.05 -3.86
N GLU A 130 -12.97 0.15 -2.61
CA GLU A 130 -12.86 1.42 -1.92
C GLU A 130 -11.41 1.89 -1.98
N LEU A 131 -11.21 3.21 -1.98
CA LEU A 131 -9.90 3.81 -2.26
C LEU A 131 -9.48 4.71 -1.09
N LEU A 132 -8.19 4.96 -0.98
CA LEU A 132 -7.63 6.07 -0.23
C LEU A 132 -7.14 7.13 -1.21
N LYS A 133 -7.20 8.39 -0.81
CA LYS A 133 -6.62 9.50 -1.53
C LYS A 133 -5.66 10.22 -0.60
N ARG A 134 -4.37 10.11 -0.87
CA ARG A 134 -3.33 10.85 -0.15
C ARG A 134 -3.37 12.32 -0.57
N GLU A 135 -3.40 13.25 0.38
CA GLU A 135 -3.26 14.68 0.13
C GLU A 135 -2.07 15.21 0.93
N ASN A 136 -1.46 16.31 0.46
CA ASN A 136 -0.44 17.04 1.19
C ASN A 136 -0.79 18.52 1.17
N HIS A 137 -1.15 19.06 2.35
CA HIS A 137 -1.37 20.49 2.54
C HIS A 137 -0.13 21.02 3.25
N GLY A 138 0.64 21.91 2.63
CA GLY A 138 2.05 22.19 3.02
C GLY A 138 2.32 22.42 4.51
N HIS A 139 1.39 23.01 5.28
CA HIS A 139 1.53 23.23 6.72
C HIS A 139 1.00 22.07 7.59
N TRP A 140 0.17 21.19 7.04
CA TRP A 140 -0.36 20.00 7.70
C TRP A 140 0.46 18.75 7.38
N GLY A 141 0.99 18.60 6.18
CA GLY A 141 1.69 17.40 5.73
C GLY A 141 0.77 16.34 5.13
N TYR A 142 1.31 15.14 4.90
CA TYR A 142 0.61 14.03 4.27
C TYR A 142 -0.52 13.47 5.13
N HIS A 143 -1.65 13.15 4.52
CA HIS A 143 -2.77 12.46 5.15
C HIS A 143 -3.62 11.77 4.08
N TYR A 144 -4.55 10.91 4.48
CA TYR A 144 -5.38 10.16 3.56
C TYR A 144 -6.87 10.44 3.79
N HIS A 145 -7.60 10.52 2.70
CA HIS A 145 -9.06 10.50 2.68
C HIS A 145 -9.55 9.14 2.25
N TYR A 146 -10.59 8.64 2.90
CA TYR A 146 -11.26 7.43 2.49
C TYR A 146 -12.32 7.73 1.43
N LEU A 147 -12.33 6.98 0.34
CA LEU A 147 -13.21 7.11 -0.81
C LEU A 147 -14.03 5.83 -1.01
N ASP A 148 -15.30 5.98 -1.40
CA ASP A 148 -16.13 4.84 -1.80
C ASP A 148 -15.81 4.35 -3.23
N ALA A 149 -16.50 3.30 -3.67
CA ALA A 149 -16.35 2.72 -5.01
C ALA A 149 -16.70 3.69 -6.16
N HIS A 150 -17.38 4.80 -5.87
CA HIS A 150 -17.71 5.86 -6.83
C HIS A 150 -16.71 7.03 -6.76
N GLY A 151 -15.67 6.93 -5.94
CA GLY A 151 -14.66 7.97 -5.76
C GLY A 151 -15.14 9.16 -4.92
N ARG A 152 -16.27 9.04 -4.20
CA ARG A 152 -16.75 10.10 -3.32
C ARG A 152 -15.89 10.13 -2.07
N ARG A 153 -15.45 11.32 -1.64
CA ARG A 153 -14.71 11.55 -0.38
C ARG A 153 -15.62 11.38 0.84
N SER A 154 -15.17 10.64 1.84
CA SER A 154 -15.86 10.49 3.12
C SER A 154 -15.49 11.57 4.14
N ASP A 155 -16.17 11.54 5.29
CA ASP A 155 -15.81 12.34 6.48
C ASP A 155 -14.68 11.73 7.33
N THR A 156 -13.99 10.70 6.85
CA THR A 156 -12.85 10.10 7.53
C THR A 156 -11.54 10.64 6.96
N LEU A 157 -10.73 11.22 7.85
CA LEU A 157 -9.32 11.53 7.59
C LEU A 157 -8.45 10.52 8.34
N LEU A 158 -7.42 10.03 7.66
CA LEU A 158 -6.45 9.07 8.19
C LEU A 158 -5.06 9.69 8.20
N THR A 159 -4.29 9.43 9.26
CA THR A 159 -2.88 9.86 9.33
C THR A 159 -2.11 8.95 10.28
N PHE A 160 -0.79 9.10 10.36
CA PHE A 160 0.03 8.34 11.28
C PHE A 160 0.22 9.03 12.63
N GLU A 161 0.28 8.24 13.70
CA GLU A 161 0.98 8.66 14.91
C GLU A 161 2.41 9.05 14.57
N ARG A 162 2.92 10.09 15.24
CA ARG A 162 4.29 10.57 15.00
C ARG A 162 5.37 9.69 15.63
N GLN A 163 4.96 8.75 16.48
CA GLN A 163 5.84 7.82 17.17
C GLN A 163 5.44 6.38 16.86
N LEU A 164 6.44 5.50 16.79
CA LEU A 164 6.19 4.08 16.66
C LEU A 164 5.65 3.53 17.98
N LYS A 165 4.64 2.68 17.90
CA LYS A 165 4.12 1.92 19.05
C LYS A 165 4.89 0.61 19.15
N THR A 166 5.28 0.24 20.37
CA THR A 166 5.84 -1.10 20.63
C THR A 166 4.68 -2.03 20.99
N LEU A 167 4.49 -3.09 20.20
CA LEU A 167 3.52 -4.14 20.47
C LEU A 167 4.03 -5.09 21.57
N SER A 168 3.14 -5.94 22.08
CA SER A 168 3.45 -6.90 23.16
C SER A 168 4.55 -7.91 22.81
N ASP A 169 4.75 -8.18 21.52
CA ASP A 169 5.83 -9.01 20.99
C ASP A 169 7.17 -8.26 20.82
N GLY A 170 7.22 -6.98 21.23
CA GLY A 170 8.39 -6.11 21.11
C GLY A 170 8.53 -5.44 19.72
N LYS A 171 7.64 -5.72 18.77
CA LYS A 171 7.69 -5.15 17.42
C LYS A 171 7.31 -3.67 17.45
N LYS A 172 8.14 -2.82 16.85
CA LYS A 172 7.83 -1.40 16.63
C LYS A 172 7.02 -1.24 15.34
N VAL A 173 5.83 -0.65 15.45
CA VAL A 173 4.90 -0.49 14.35
C VAL A 173 4.44 0.95 14.21
N LYS A 174 4.12 1.35 12.98
CA LYS A 174 3.39 2.60 12.71
C LYS A 174 1.95 2.41 13.17
N VAL A 175 1.31 3.46 13.68
CA VAL A 175 -0.12 3.42 14.01
C VAL A 175 -0.84 4.37 13.09
N VAL A 176 -1.81 3.85 12.34
CA VAL A 176 -2.76 4.66 11.57
C VAL A 176 -3.85 5.09 12.54
N THR A 177 -4.11 6.38 12.56
CA THR A 177 -5.21 7.01 13.30
C THR A 177 -6.27 7.48 12.32
N TRP A 178 -7.48 7.65 12.83
CA TRP A 178 -8.56 8.26 12.08
C TRP A 178 -9.22 9.36 12.91
N GLU A 179 -9.73 10.38 12.21
CA GLU A 179 -10.50 11.46 12.79
C GLU A 179 -11.63 11.88 11.84
N ARG A 180 -12.69 12.46 12.40
CA ARG A 180 -13.79 12.99 11.60
C ARG A 180 -13.41 14.35 11.03
N HIS A 181 -13.61 14.53 9.73
CA HIS A 181 -13.25 15.73 9.00
C HIS A 181 -14.37 16.13 8.01
N SER A 182 -14.96 17.31 8.19
CA SER A 182 -16.25 17.67 7.59
C SER A 182 -16.20 18.65 6.41
N GLU A 183 -15.05 19.24 6.07
CA GLU A 183 -14.98 20.37 5.13
C GLU A 183 -15.40 20.05 3.69
N SER A 184 -15.47 18.77 3.30
CA SER A 184 -15.81 18.34 1.93
C SER A 184 -16.32 16.90 1.83
N SER A 185 -16.94 16.38 2.90
CA SER A 185 -17.40 14.99 2.93
C SER A 185 -18.72 14.80 2.19
N HIS A 186 -18.79 13.79 1.31
CA HIS A 186 -20.01 13.39 0.60
C HIS A 186 -20.79 12.28 1.32
N PHE A 187 -20.14 11.56 2.24
CA PHE A 187 -20.80 10.53 3.05
C PHE A 187 -20.05 10.27 4.37
N ALA A 188 -20.76 9.68 5.33
CA ALA A 188 -20.18 9.25 6.61
C ALA A 188 -19.57 7.85 6.47
N ALA A 189 -18.25 7.72 6.60
CA ALA A 189 -17.58 6.42 6.46
C ALA A 189 -17.63 5.57 7.73
N ARG A 190 -17.90 6.19 8.89
CA ARG A 190 -18.06 5.52 10.20
C ARG A 190 -16.89 4.58 10.52
N ALA A 191 -15.66 5.10 10.48
CA ALA A 191 -14.46 4.29 10.72
C ALA A 191 -14.48 3.56 12.08
N ALA A 192 -15.12 4.15 13.11
CA ALA A 192 -15.38 3.51 14.40
C ALA A 192 -16.08 2.13 14.29
N SER A 193 -16.94 1.93 13.27
CA SER A 193 -17.68 0.69 13.07
C SER A 193 -17.04 -0.26 12.06
N TRP A 194 -15.86 0.06 11.52
CA TRP A 194 -15.16 -0.88 10.64
C TRP A 194 -14.69 -2.10 11.43
N GLY A 195 -14.93 -3.30 10.90
CA GLY A 195 -14.40 -4.54 11.45
C GLY A 195 -12.87 -4.64 11.28
N ALA A 196 -12.24 -5.55 12.03
CA ALA A 196 -10.79 -5.73 12.07
C ALA A 196 -10.17 -5.87 10.66
N ASN A 197 -10.70 -6.77 9.83
CA ASN A 197 -10.19 -7.00 8.47
C ASN A 197 -10.13 -5.72 7.64
N LYS A 198 -11.18 -4.88 7.69
CA LYS A 198 -11.21 -3.62 6.95
C LYS A 198 -10.19 -2.61 7.47
N ARG A 199 -10.04 -2.52 8.81
CA ARG A 199 -9.04 -1.64 9.43
C ARG A 199 -7.63 -2.06 9.07
N GLU A 200 -7.37 -3.36 9.07
CA GLU A 200 -6.10 -3.95 8.67
C GLU A 200 -5.80 -3.68 7.19
N SER A 201 -6.75 -3.93 6.27
CA SER A 201 -6.56 -3.61 4.85
C SER A 201 -6.25 -2.12 4.61
N VAL A 202 -6.98 -1.22 5.28
CA VAL A 202 -6.72 0.23 5.21
C VAL A 202 -5.32 0.56 5.75
N TYR A 203 -4.95 -0.06 6.86
CA TYR A 203 -3.64 0.10 7.47
C TYR A 203 -2.50 -0.34 6.54
N GLU A 204 -2.64 -1.50 5.90
CA GLU A 204 -1.62 -2.01 4.97
C GLU A 204 -1.42 -1.07 3.79
N ALA A 205 -2.52 -0.52 3.25
CA ALA A 205 -2.47 0.47 2.18
C ALA A 205 -1.71 1.74 2.60
N CYS A 206 -2.02 2.28 3.79
CA CYS A 206 -1.31 3.44 4.34
C CYS A 206 0.17 3.13 4.61
N VAL A 207 0.48 1.99 5.24
CA VAL A 207 1.86 1.65 5.63
C VAL A 207 2.73 1.43 4.39
N GLY A 208 2.21 0.78 3.36
CA GLY A 208 2.89 0.63 2.08
C GLY A 208 3.28 1.98 1.47
N ASP A 209 2.33 2.92 1.41
CA ASP A 209 2.57 4.28 0.92
C ASP A 209 3.52 5.09 1.82
N SER A 210 3.60 4.77 3.11
CA SER A 210 4.49 5.47 4.05
C SER A 210 5.94 4.99 4.05
N ALA A 211 6.30 3.97 3.26
CA ALA A 211 7.59 3.29 3.35
C ALA A 211 8.80 4.22 3.16
N LYS A 212 8.66 5.29 2.37
CA LYS A 212 9.73 6.26 2.08
C LYS A 212 9.63 7.57 2.86
N ARG A 213 8.64 7.72 3.74
CA ARG A 213 8.32 8.98 4.43
C ARG A 213 8.64 8.90 5.91
N ASN A 214 9.13 10.00 6.46
CA ASN A 214 9.23 10.16 7.90
C ASN A 214 7.83 10.36 8.48
N LEU A 215 7.59 9.86 9.70
CA LEU A 215 6.30 10.08 10.39
C LEU A 215 6.02 11.58 10.64
N ASN A 216 7.06 12.41 10.70
CA ASN A 216 6.92 13.86 10.82
C ASN A 216 6.43 14.55 9.53
N ASP A 217 6.51 13.88 8.37
CA ASP A 217 5.99 14.41 7.12
C ASP A 217 4.46 14.31 7.06
N PHE A 218 3.86 13.54 7.97
CA PHE A 218 2.42 13.34 8.06
C PHE A 218 1.75 14.37 8.97
N LYS A 219 0.47 14.61 8.68
CA LYS A 219 -0.43 15.38 9.51
C LYS A 219 -0.42 14.84 10.92
N LYS A 220 -0.16 15.74 11.89
CA LYS A 220 -0.31 15.40 13.30
C LYS A 220 -1.79 15.01 13.55
N PRO A 221 -2.06 13.83 14.14
CA PRO A 221 -3.40 13.51 14.61
C PRO A 221 -3.91 14.61 15.56
N THR A 222 -5.21 14.92 15.50
CA THR A 222 -5.83 15.76 16.52
C THR A 222 -5.88 15.04 17.86
N LYS A 223 -6.22 15.77 18.94
CA LYS A 223 -6.38 15.17 20.28
C LYS A 223 -7.51 14.14 20.34
N ASP A 224 -8.49 14.27 19.45
CA ASP A 224 -9.67 13.41 19.39
C ASP A 224 -9.53 12.27 18.35
N ALA A 225 -8.37 12.18 17.70
CA ALA A 225 -8.06 11.10 16.77
C ALA A 225 -8.01 9.76 17.52
N GLN A 226 -8.53 8.72 16.88
CA GLN A 226 -8.55 7.38 17.44
C GLN A 226 -7.63 6.47 16.65
N ALA A 227 -7.00 5.51 17.33
CA ALA A 227 -6.25 4.46 16.64
C ALA A 227 -7.21 3.68 15.72
N LEU A 228 -6.88 3.62 14.43
CA LEU A 228 -7.52 2.73 13.49
C LEU A 228 -6.91 1.33 13.63
N TRP A 229 -5.58 1.25 13.48
CA TRP A 229 -4.82 0.01 13.56
C TRP A 229 -3.30 0.30 13.65
N PRO A 230 -2.50 -0.56 14.31
CA PRO A 230 -2.92 -1.61 15.23
C PRO A 230 -3.40 -1.04 16.57
N VAL A 231 -4.44 -1.64 17.15
CA VAL A 231 -5.00 -1.28 18.46
C VAL A 231 -4.37 -2.09 19.58
#